data_AF-A0A1K1N2C3-F1
#
_entry.id   AF-A0A1K1N2C3-F1
#
_cell.length_a   1.000
_cell.length_b   1.000
_cell.length_c   1.000
_cell.angle_alpha   90.00
_cell.angle_beta   90.00
_cell.angle_gamma   90.00
#
_symmetry.space_group_name_H-M   'P 1'
#
loop_
_entity.id
_entity.type
_entity.pdbx_description
1 polymer ?
#
loop_
_entity_poly.entity_id
_entity_poly.type
_entity_poly.pdbx_seq_one_letter_code
_entity_poly.pdbx_strand_id
1 'polypeptide(L)'
;MIKQDGDDETMQVWKTLRIVAAGACLLSASAWPLQSGAALVSAAAVSDTSLAVKRQIGDDVGDVLATDIRAYVNGHLIRSMNIDGYTAVVAEDLRDYGFDVVWTAADRKVTILNKTAKPVQPHDAAAESGKPVGARLGDVLYTDISAYYGDTRIPSYNIGGQTAIRLNDLNALGTVDWDPVNKKIAFKAAAQTAGEDSAAEDSPVVVYERKEIRVQGIHVQDKTVTYEGKTVGKVVEGQPHISLAFMGEALGYRLEDKELLGCGQAAVCLTNGTYGFRVYPDQLEMSPGYPLRATLVWMGGDDQGVDVKASAADTKQDVLIEESDLKKLFGYASTWNPDTKMLDIRYADYVADEYGFPKTWNNYVHPIRIKGYMNGQTSVMPGLNILSIGTRMPSTGAVSSALVGEIGTKSYKEARGLSEYTYQTDLSYDTGWAANEIRMTVGERILFVRQLEYLLTPESMEPVIGYPEPFSRGEISRISFDQPTGGYIRTEDAKVRFSGKASKRVGSALTIIVEHQVYGGGYEKVKQFDVPFDGERFSFEVEPQKDPRYLTKITVQSTLSFPRGTSAVDAARFYIEKPAK
;
A
#
# COMPACT_ATOMS: atom_id res chain seq x y z
N MET A 1 -65.62 -24.67 -16.34
CA MET A 1 -66.53 -24.06 -17.35
C MET A 1 -65.91 -22.72 -17.72
N ILE A 2 -65.45 -22.38 -18.92
CA ILE A 2 -65.52 -22.90 -20.31
C ILE A 2 -64.23 -22.31 -20.98
N LYS A 3 -63.33 -23.12 -21.56
CA LYS A 3 -63.02 -23.27 -23.02
C LYS A 3 -63.01 -21.93 -23.82
N GLN A 4 -61.89 -21.50 -24.39
CA GLN A 4 -61.19 -21.97 -25.60
C GLN A 4 -61.97 -21.73 -26.91
N ASP A 5 -61.20 -21.31 -27.93
CA ASP A 5 -61.42 -21.31 -29.39
C ASP A 5 -61.51 -19.91 -30.02
N GLY A 6 -60.76 -19.56 -31.08
CA GLY A 6 -59.84 -20.36 -31.89
C GLY A 6 -58.98 -19.54 -32.87
N ASP A 7 -57.89 -20.18 -33.31
CA ASP A 7 -57.31 -20.36 -34.67
C ASP A 7 -57.94 -19.55 -35.86
N ASP A 8 -57.28 -19.22 -36.98
CA ASP A 8 -56.14 -19.85 -37.65
C ASP A 8 -55.61 -19.00 -38.85
N GLU A 9 -54.38 -19.32 -39.30
CA GLU A 9 -53.79 -19.20 -40.66
C GLU A 9 -53.56 -17.83 -41.35
N THR A 10 -52.58 -17.57 -42.23
CA THR A 10 -51.38 -18.25 -42.78
C THR A 10 -50.54 -17.20 -43.56
N MET A 11 -49.21 -17.33 -43.60
CA MET A 11 -48.36 -17.33 -44.83
C MET A 11 -46.88 -17.04 -44.54
N GLN A 12 -46.04 -18.03 -44.88
CA GLN A 12 -44.59 -17.94 -45.04
C GLN A 12 -44.20 -17.12 -46.29
N VAL A 13 -42.95 -16.65 -46.38
CA VAL A 13 -41.96 -17.06 -47.43
C VAL A 13 -40.61 -16.30 -47.33
N TRP A 14 -39.55 -17.09 -47.07
CA TRP A 14 -38.15 -17.08 -47.58
C TRP A 14 -37.18 -15.88 -47.41
N LYS A 15 -36.06 -16.13 -46.70
CA LYS A 15 -34.74 -15.49 -46.93
C LYS A 15 -33.72 -16.57 -47.32
N THR A 16 -33.14 -16.43 -48.51
CA THR A 16 -32.11 -17.30 -49.06
C THR A 16 -30.71 -16.78 -48.68
N LEU A 17 -29.90 -17.67 -48.11
CA LEU A 17 -28.47 -17.51 -47.87
C LEU A 17 -27.69 -17.87 -49.15
N ARG A 18 -26.74 -17.03 -49.59
CA ARG A 18 -25.75 -17.40 -50.63
C ARG A 18 -24.35 -17.43 -50.00
N ILE A 19 -23.82 -18.64 -49.85
CA ILE A 19 -22.39 -18.91 -49.64
C ILE A 19 -21.81 -19.29 -51.00
N VAL A 20 -20.72 -18.64 -51.40
CA VAL A 20 -19.93 -19.00 -52.58
C VAL A 20 -18.80 -19.94 -52.13
N ALA A 21 -18.69 -21.09 -52.79
CA ALA A 21 -17.57 -22.00 -52.69
C ALA A 21 -16.83 -22.06 -54.03
N ALA A 22 -15.50 -22.13 -54.01
CA ALA A 22 -14.69 -22.68 -55.10
C ALA A 22 -13.30 -23.06 -54.59
N GLY A 23 -12.84 -24.27 -54.91
CA GLY A 23 -11.44 -24.67 -54.78
C GLY A 23 -11.23 -26.14 -54.41
N ALA A 24 -11.48 -27.06 -55.35
CA ALA A 24 -11.13 -28.48 -55.25
C ALA A 24 -9.72 -28.76 -55.78
N CYS A 25 -9.01 -29.76 -55.23
CA CYS A 25 -8.24 -30.73 -56.03
C CYS A 25 -7.74 -31.95 -55.23
N LEU A 26 -8.14 -33.13 -55.74
CA LEU A 26 -7.38 -34.36 -56.03
C LEU A 26 -6.87 -35.30 -54.90
N LEU A 27 -7.68 -36.36 -54.71
CA LEU A 27 -7.39 -37.80 -54.88
C LEU A 27 -6.02 -38.39 -54.47
N SER A 28 -6.04 -39.36 -53.54
CA SER A 28 -5.66 -40.75 -53.86
C SER A 28 -6.22 -41.72 -52.81
N ALA A 29 -6.52 -42.93 -53.28
CA ALA A 29 -7.28 -43.98 -52.60
C ALA A 29 -6.38 -45.17 -52.23
N SER A 30 -6.72 -45.88 -51.16
CA SER A 30 -6.46 -47.32 -51.02
C SER A 30 -7.40 -47.95 -49.98
N ALA A 31 -7.68 -49.23 -50.16
CA ALA A 31 -8.94 -49.89 -49.87
C ALA A 31 -8.86 -51.04 -48.83
N TRP A 32 -9.86 -51.10 -47.92
CA TRP A 32 -10.62 -52.28 -47.41
C TRP A 32 -9.92 -53.34 -46.50
N PRO A 33 -10.64 -54.28 -45.82
CA PRO A 33 -11.94 -54.20 -45.09
C PRO A 33 -11.98 -55.01 -43.74
N LEU A 34 -13.03 -54.85 -42.91
CA LEU A 34 -13.93 -55.92 -42.39
C LEU A 34 -14.73 -55.55 -41.12
N GLN A 35 -16.05 -55.74 -41.27
CA GLN A 35 -17.19 -55.92 -40.35
C GLN A 35 -16.94 -56.11 -38.84
N SER A 36 -17.73 -55.42 -38.01
CA SER A 36 -18.94 -55.97 -37.35
C SER A 36 -19.52 -55.01 -36.30
N GLY A 37 -20.85 -55.07 -36.08
CA GLY A 37 -21.46 -54.72 -34.79
C GLY A 37 -22.25 -53.42 -34.73
N ALA A 38 -23.57 -53.56 -34.62
CA ALA A 38 -24.55 -52.49 -34.48
C ALA A 38 -24.54 -51.82 -33.10
N ALA A 39 -24.80 -50.50 -33.08
CA ALA A 39 -25.67 -49.83 -32.10
C ALA A 39 -25.92 -48.38 -32.55
N LEU A 40 -27.13 -48.09 -33.03
CA LEU A 40 -27.63 -46.72 -33.14
C LEU A 40 -27.87 -46.20 -31.72
N VAL A 41 -26.93 -45.41 -31.21
CA VAL A 41 -27.16 -44.52 -30.06
C VAL A 41 -27.35 -43.12 -30.66
N SER A 42 -28.56 -42.58 -30.54
CA SER A 42 -28.82 -41.17 -30.80
C SER A 42 -27.91 -40.33 -29.92
N ALA A 43 -26.88 -39.71 -30.53
CA ALA A 43 -26.14 -38.64 -29.90
C ALA A 43 -27.05 -37.42 -29.85
N ALA A 44 -27.71 -37.21 -28.71
CA ALA A 44 -28.22 -35.89 -28.36
C ALA A 44 -27.02 -34.95 -28.28
N ALA A 45 -26.90 -34.05 -29.25
CA ALA A 45 -25.95 -32.94 -29.18
C ALA A 45 -26.39 -32.06 -28.00
N VAL A 46 -25.76 -32.26 -26.85
CA VAL A 46 -25.77 -31.28 -25.77
C VAL A 46 -24.90 -30.14 -26.27
N SER A 47 -25.53 -29.13 -26.85
CA SER A 47 -24.91 -27.85 -27.10
C SER A 47 -24.53 -27.27 -25.73
N ASP A 48 -23.26 -27.45 -25.35
CA ASP A 48 -22.66 -26.83 -24.18
C ASP A 48 -22.55 -25.33 -24.46
N THR A 49 -23.64 -24.61 -24.25
CA THR A 49 -23.62 -23.16 -24.13
C THR A 49 -22.99 -22.83 -22.79
N SER A 50 -21.66 -22.88 -22.71
CA SER A 50 -20.93 -22.30 -21.59
C SER A 50 -21.12 -20.79 -21.67
N LEU A 51 -22.13 -20.27 -20.96
CA LEU A 51 -22.22 -18.85 -20.67
C LEU A 51 -20.93 -18.48 -19.90
N ALA A 52 -20.04 -17.74 -20.56
CA ALA A 52 -18.88 -17.19 -19.89
C ALA A 52 -19.38 -16.26 -18.77
N VAL A 53 -19.32 -16.75 -17.52
CA VAL A 53 -19.64 -15.94 -16.35
C VAL A 53 -18.64 -14.78 -16.31
N LYS A 54 -19.12 -13.55 -16.51
CA LYS A 54 -18.31 -12.34 -16.35
C LYS A 54 -17.96 -12.20 -14.87
N ARG A 55 -16.74 -12.59 -14.51
CA ARG A 55 -16.24 -12.51 -13.13
C ARG A 55 -15.99 -11.07 -12.71
N GLN A 56 -16.41 -10.72 -11.50
CA GLN A 56 -16.13 -9.46 -10.84
C GLN A 56 -14.94 -9.62 -9.90
N ILE A 57 -14.22 -8.53 -9.65
CA ILE A 57 -13.10 -8.51 -8.70
C ILE A 57 -13.64 -8.93 -7.33
N GLY A 58 -13.01 -9.92 -6.71
CA GLY A 58 -13.43 -10.47 -5.42
C GLY A 58 -14.31 -11.72 -5.51
N ASP A 59 -14.74 -12.15 -6.70
CA ASP A 59 -15.46 -13.41 -6.85
C ASP A 59 -14.59 -14.59 -6.39
N ASP A 60 -15.18 -15.54 -5.66
CA ASP A 60 -14.54 -16.82 -5.32
C ASP A 60 -14.31 -17.63 -6.62
N VAL A 61 -13.04 -17.96 -6.89
CA VAL A 61 -12.62 -18.75 -8.06
C VAL A 61 -11.83 -20.00 -7.68
N GLY A 62 -11.73 -20.34 -6.40
CA GLY A 62 -10.99 -21.52 -5.94
C GLY A 62 -10.68 -21.50 -4.44
N ASP A 63 -10.05 -22.57 -3.96
CA ASP A 63 -9.71 -22.73 -2.55
C ASP A 63 -8.21 -22.57 -2.31
N VAL A 64 -7.85 -21.96 -1.18
CA VAL A 64 -6.50 -22.04 -0.60
C VAL A 64 -6.49 -23.18 0.40
N LEU A 65 -5.61 -24.16 0.23
CA LEU A 65 -5.59 -25.38 1.05
C LEU A 65 -4.31 -25.51 1.86
N ALA A 66 -4.42 -26.13 3.03
CA ALA A 66 -3.28 -26.49 3.87
C ALA A 66 -2.43 -27.57 3.19
N THR A 67 -1.11 -27.47 3.33
CA THR A 67 -0.15 -28.42 2.77
C THR A 67 0.92 -28.79 3.79
N ASP A 68 1.42 -30.02 3.71
CA ASP A 68 2.61 -30.50 4.43
C ASP A 68 3.88 -30.42 3.57
N ILE A 69 3.79 -29.77 2.40
CA ILE A 69 4.94 -29.53 1.54
C ILE A 69 5.78 -28.39 2.13
N ARG A 70 7.08 -28.63 2.29
CA ARG A 70 8.02 -27.61 2.75
C ARG A 70 8.62 -26.86 1.57
N ALA A 71 8.30 -25.57 1.48
CA ALA A 71 8.82 -24.67 0.46
C ALA A 71 10.09 -23.96 0.92
N TYR A 72 11.08 -23.86 0.04
CA TYR A 72 12.32 -23.13 0.29
C TYR A 72 12.57 -22.10 -0.81
N VAL A 73 13.02 -20.91 -0.44
CA VAL A 73 13.47 -19.87 -1.36
C VAL A 73 14.89 -19.50 -0.97
N ASN A 74 15.82 -19.57 -1.93
CA ASN A 74 17.24 -19.31 -1.72
C ASN A 74 17.84 -20.08 -0.51
N GLY A 75 17.35 -21.30 -0.28
CA GLY A 75 17.82 -22.18 0.79
C GLY A 75 17.12 -22.01 2.15
N HIS A 76 16.23 -21.03 2.30
CA HIS A 76 15.51 -20.76 3.55
C HIS A 76 14.05 -21.19 3.45
N LEU A 77 13.51 -21.77 4.53
CA LEU A 77 12.12 -22.21 4.63
C LEU A 77 11.18 -21.00 4.53
N ILE A 78 10.15 -21.08 3.69
CA ILE A 78 9.11 -20.06 3.53
C ILE A 78 7.72 -20.69 3.75
N ARG A 79 6.78 -19.91 4.31
CA ARG A 79 5.39 -20.35 4.45
C ARG A 79 4.79 -20.63 3.08
N SER A 80 4.06 -21.73 2.97
CA SER A 80 3.45 -22.15 1.72
C SER A 80 2.05 -22.71 1.92
N MET A 81 1.32 -22.78 0.82
CA MET A 81 -0.05 -23.30 0.74
C MET A 81 -0.22 -24.04 -0.57
N ASN A 82 -1.34 -24.76 -0.72
CA ASN A 82 -1.71 -25.36 -1.98
C ASN A 82 -2.81 -24.53 -2.66
N ILE A 83 -2.57 -24.19 -3.93
CA ILE A 83 -3.54 -23.54 -4.82
C ILE A 83 -3.51 -24.31 -6.14
N ASP A 84 -4.68 -24.76 -6.60
CA ASP A 84 -4.84 -25.55 -7.83
C ASP A 84 -3.94 -26.80 -7.90
N GLY A 85 -3.61 -27.42 -6.76
CA GLY A 85 -2.73 -28.58 -6.69
C GLY A 85 -1.23 -28.24 -6.68
N TYR A 86 -0.84 -26.97 -6.74
CA TYR A 86 0.56 -26.53 -6.73
C TYR A 86 0.94 -25.83 -5.42
N THR A 87 2.22 -25.92 -5.04
CA THR A 87 2.75 -25.16 -3.91
C THR A 87 2.90 -23.69 -4.26
N ALA A 88 2.18 -22.85 -3.53
CA ALA A 88 2.19 -21.40 -3.67
C ALA A 88 2.75 -20.71 -2.42
N VAL A 89 3.29 -19.51 -2.61
CA VAL A 89 3.82 -18.63 -1.56
C VAL A 89 3.24 -17.23 -1.74
N VAL A 90 3.16 -16.47 -0.65
CA VAL A 90 2.83 -15.03 -0.71
C VAL A 90 4.01 -14.31 -1.36
N ALA A 91 3.77 -13.57 -2.44
CA ALA A 91 4.79 -12.87 -3.19
C ALA A 91 5.52 -11.85 -2.31
N GLU A 92 4.79 -11.09 -1.50
CA GLU A 92 5.35 -10.06 -0.60
C GLU A 92 6.27 -10.66 0.48
N ASP A 93 6.11 -11.94 0.84
CA ASP A 93 7.01 -12.61 1.77
C ASP A 93 8.41 -12.79 1.17
N LEU A 94 8.57 -12.82 -0.16
CA LEU A 94 9.87 -12.90 -0.82
C LEU A 94 10.78 -11.70 -0.52
N ARG A 95 10.23 -10.58 -0.01
CA ARG A 95 11.02 -9.42 0.45
C ARG A 95 12.08 -9.80 1.48
N ASP A 96 11.80 -10.83 2.27
CA ASP A 96 12.68 -11.34 3.33
C ASP A 96 13.70 -12.38 2.81
N TYR A 97 13.62 -12.79 1.53
CA TYR A 97 14.39 -13.89 0.93
C TYR A 97 15.31 -13.42 -0.19
N GLY A 98 15.69 -12.13 -0.20
CA GLY A 98 16.63 -11.56 -1.17
C GLY A 98 15.99 -10.98 -2.43
N PHE A 99 14.68 -10.67 -2.38
CA PHE A 99 13.96 -10.03 -3.49
C PHE A 99 13.45 -8.65 -3.07
N ASP A 100 13.26 -7.77 -4.04
CA ASP A 100 12.31 -6.67 -3.90
C ASP A 100 10.99 -7.10 -4.52
N VAL A 101 9.91 -6.76 -3.83
CA VAL A 101 8.55 -7.05 -4.29
C VAL A 101 7.82 -5.73 -4.25
N VAL A 102 7.57 -5.17 -5.41
CA VAL A 102 7.06 -3.81 -5.58
C VAL A 102 5.60 -3.86 -5.96
N TRP A 103 4.75 -3.28 -5.13
CA TRP A 103 3.34 -3.09 -5.45
C TRP A 103 3.12 -1.68 -6.01
N THR A 104 2.61 -1.60 -7.23
CA THR A 104 2.26 -0.33 -7.91
C THR A 104 0.76 -0.27 -8.09
N ALA A 105 0.07 0.44 -7.19
CA ALA A 105 -1.40 0.49 -7.17
C ALA A 105 -2.01 1.10 -8.44
N ALA A 106 -1.34 2.13 -9.01
CA ALA A 106 -1.75 2.78 -10.26
C ALA A 106 -1.80 1.82 -11.46
N ASP A 107 -0.96 0.79 -11.45
CA ASP A 107 -0.82 -0.16 -12.55
C ASP A 107 -1.41 -1.53 -12.20
N ARG A 108 -1.96 -1.68 -10.98
CA ARG A 108 -2.44 -2.95 -10.40
C ARG A 108 -1.43 -4.08 -10.60
N LYS A 109 -0.17 -3.78 -10.29
CA LYS A 109 0.99 -4.60 -10.64
C LYS A 109 1.82 -4.95 -9.42
N VAL A 110 2.15 -6.23 -9.26
CA VAL A 110 3.21 -6.70 -8.36
C VAL A 110 4.43 -7.06 -9.19
N THR A 111 5.60 -6.51 -8.88
CA THR A 111 6.86 -6.80 -9.59
C THR A 111 7.87 -7.39 -8.61
N ILE A 112 8.36 -8.59 -8.91
CA ILE A 112 9.38 -9.30 -8.15
C ILE A 112 10.72 -9.09 -8.85
N LEU A 113 11.69 -8.57 -8.13
CA LEU A 113 13.04 -8.29 -8.60
C LEU A 113 14.02 -9.05 -7.73
N ASN A 114 14.90 -9.85 -8.34
CA ASN A 114 15.99 -10.47 -7.60
C ASN A 114 16.99 -9.37 -7.20
N LYS A 115 17.39 -9.33 -5.93
CA LYS A 115 18.45 -8.44 -5.46
C LYS A 115 19.45 -9.28 -4.69
N THR A 116 20.43 -9.84 -5.41
CA THR A 116 21.38 -10.81 -4.84
C THR A 116 22.18 -10.25 -3.65
N ALA A 117 22.33 -8.93 -3.55
CA ALA A 117 22.98 -8.25 -2.43
C ALA A 117 22.06 -7.98 -1.21
N LYS A 118 20.73 -8.18 -1.32
CA LYS A 118 19.78 -7.94 -0.24
C LYS A 118 19.93 -9.03 0.82
N PRO A 119 20.15 -8.68 2.11
CA PRO A 119 20.24 -9.67 3.17
C PRO A 119 18.98 -10.53 3.25
N VAL A 120 19.15 -11.83 3.42
CA VAL A 120 18.07 -12.76 3.71
C VAL A 120 17.79 -12.70 5.21
N GLN A 121 16.56 -12.32 5.57
CA GLN A 121 16.08 -12.21 6.95
C GLN A 121 14.83 -13.09 7.11
N PRO A 122 14.99 -14.42 7.03
CA PRO A 122 13.84 -15.31 7.06
C PRO A 122 13.14 -15.15 8.41
N HIS A 123 11.84 -14.87 8.37
CA HIS A 123 11.02 -14.93 9.57
C HIS A 123 10.77 -16.38 9.96
N ASP A 124 10.45 -16.64 11.23
CA ASP A 124 10.03 -17.97 11.67
C ASP A 124 8.81 -18.39 10.86
N ALA A 125 9.03 -19.27 9.88
CA ALA A 125 7.99 -20.08 9.29
C ALA A 125 7.57 -21.10 10.35
N ALA A 126 6.90 -20.63 11.41
CA ALA A 126 6.32 -21.48 12.44
C ALA A 126 5.50 -22.58 11.73
N ALA A 127 5.62 -23.80 12.26
CA ALA A 127 5.18 -25.05 11.64
C ALA A 127 3.87 -24.90 10.86
N GLU A 128 3.81 -25.55 9.69
CA GLU A 128 2.62 -25.88 8.90
C GLU A 128 1.35 -25.75 9.74
N SER A 129 0.33 -25.03 9.25
CA SER A 129 -0.87 -24.46 9.92
C SER A 129 -1.57 -25.21 11.09
N GLY A 130 -1.10 -26.37 11.52
CA GLY A 130 -1.68 -27.29 12.47
C GLY A 130 -2.87 -28.02 11.87
N LYS A 131 -3.37 -27.54 10.72
CA LYS A 131 -4.51 -28.09 10.03
C LYS A 131 -4.13 -29.32 9.22
N PRO A 132 -5.03 -30.30 9.09
CA PRO A 132 -4.85 -31.43 8.20
C PRO A 132 -4.55 -30.98 6.78
N VAL A 133 -3.71 -31.73 6.07
CA VAL A 133 -3.46 -31.52 4.64
C VAL A 133 -4.79 -31.49 3.87
N GLY A 134 -4.97 -30.51 3.00
CA GLY A 134 -6.20 -30.30 2.24
C GLY A 134 -7.30 -29.54 2.99
N ALA A 135 -7.11 -29.16 4.25
CA ALA A 135 -8.08 -28.31 4.95
C ALA A 135 -8.12 -26.91 4.30
N ARG A 136 -9.34 -26.38 4.07
CA ARG A 136 -9.53 -25.02 3.56
C ARG A 136 -8.94 -23.99 4.54
N LEU A 137 -8.08 -23.14 4.01
CA LEU A 137 -7.49 -21.98 4.68
C LEU A 137 -8.23 -20.69 4.35
N GLY A 138 -8.76 -20.59 3.13
CA GLY A 138 -9.49 -19.43 2.63
C GLY A 138 -9.78 -19.58 1.14
N ASP A 139 -10.06 -18.46 0.50
CA ASP A 139 -10.57 -18.42 -0.88
C ASP A 139 -9.52 -17.79 -1.79
N VAL A 140 -9.48 -18.27 -3.03
CA VAL A 140 -8.79 -17.62 -4.14
C VAL A 140 -9.80 -16.68 -4.79
N LEU A 141 -9.46 -15.40 -4.82
CA LEU A 141 -10.34 -14.35 -5.31
C LEU A 141 -9.94 -13.94 -6.73
N TYR A 142 -10.93 -13.72 -7.60
CA TYR A 142 -10.69 -13.14 -8.91
C TYR A 142 -10.11 -11.73 -8.76
N THR A 143 -9.04 -11.47 -9.49
CA THR A 143 -8.35 -10.19 -9.45
C THR A 143 -7.87 -9.77 -10.84
N ASP A 144 -7.82 -8.47 -11.05
CA ASP A 144 -7.18 -7.81 -12.16
C ASP A 144 -5.71 -7.45 -11.87
N ILE A 145 -5.21 -7.81 -10.68
CA ILE A 145 -3.79 -7.68 -10.32
C ILE A 145 -2.95 -8.63 -11.18
N SER A 146 -1.88 -8.09 -11.76
CA SER A 146 -0.90 -8.88 -12.51
C SER A 146 0.45 -8.93 -11.79
N ALA A 147 0.97 -10.13 -11.56
CA ALA A 147 2.32 -10.32 -11.06
C ALA A 147 3.35 -10.49 -12.18
N TYR A 148 4.56 -9.98 -11.92
CA TYR A 148 5.70 -10.05 -12.81
C TYR A 148 6.94 -10.45 -12.03
N TYR A 149 7.87 -11.13 -12.68
CA TYR A 149 9.26 -11.23 -12.24
C TYR A 149 10.13 -10.56 -13.29
N GLY A 150 10.83 -9.49 -12.89
CA GLY A 150 11.35 -8.52 -13.86
C GLY A 150 10.23 -8.05 -14.78
N ASP A 151 10.41 -8.25 -16.09
CA ASP A 151 9.42 -7.91 -17.11
C ASP A 151 8.54 -9.08 -17.55
N THR A 152 8.76 -10.28 -17.00
CA THR A 152 7.99 -11.48 -17.38
C THR A 152 6.75 -11.61 -16.51
N ARG A 153 5.57 -11.57 -17.15
CA ARG A 153 4.29 -11.81 -16.46
C ARG A 153 4.21 -13.26 -15.99
N ILE A 154 3.83 -13.46 -14.73
CA ILE A 154 3.61 -14.79 -14.14
C ILE A 154 2.16 -14.89 -13.64
N PRO A 155 1.59 -16.11 -13.56
CA PRO A 155 0.29 -16.30 -12.92
C PRO A 155 0.34 -15.89 -11.45
N SER A 156 -0.76 -15.28 -10.98
CA SER A 156 -0.92 -14.84 -9.60
C SER A 156 -2.35 -14.99 -9.14
N TYR A 157 -2.50 -15.03 -7.82
CA TYR A 157 -3.75 -15.31 -7.14
C TYR A 157 -3.95 -14.29 -6.04
N ASN A 158 -5.16 -13.75 -5.88
CA ASN A 158 -5.49 -12.94 -4.71
C ASN A 158 -6.01 -13.85 -3.61
N ILE A 159 -5.38 -13.81 -2.44
CA ILE A 159 -5.76 -14.60 -1.27
C ILE A 159 -6.02 -13.66 -0.08
N GLY A 160 -7.22 -13.09 -0.03
CA GLY A 160 -7.60 -12.16 1.04
C GLY A 160 -6.79 -10.86 1.04
N GLY A 161 -6.50 -10.31 -0.14
CA GLY A 161 -5.77 -9.05 -0.31
C GLY A 161 -4.25 -9.20 -0.43
N GLN A 162 -3.72 -10.42 -0.38
CA GLN A 162 -2.31 -10.71 -0.66
C GLN A 162 -2.15 -11.37 -2.02
N THR A 163 -1.01 -11.18 -2.68
CA THR A 163 -0.72 -11.81 -3.97
C THR A 163 0.04 -13.11 -3.75
N ALA A 164 -0.54 -14.25 -4.08
CA ALA A 164 0.15 -15.53 -4.10
C ALA A 164 0.64 -15.90 -5.51
N ILE A 165 1.78 -16.57 -5.57
CA ILE A 165 2.39 -17.11 -6.80
C ILE A 165 2.78 -18.56 -6.57
N ARG A 166 2.76 -19.38 -7.63
CA ARG A 166 3.25 -20.76 -7.57
C ARG A 166 4.75 -20.78 -7.75
N LEU A 167 5.46 -21.61 -6.99
CA LEU A 167 6.91 -21.73 -7.16
C LEU A 167 7.28 -22.30 -8.54
N ASN A 168 6.47 -23.20 -9.08
CA ASN A 168 6.67 -23.75 -10.43
C ASN A 168 6.65 -22.68 -11.53
N ASP A 169 5.88 -21.60 -11.34
CA ASP A 169 5.80 -20.50 -12.30
C ASP A 169 7.10 -19.66 -12.34
N LEU A 170 7.99 -19.85 -11.35
CA LEU A 170 9.31 -19.22 -11.29
C LEU A 170 10.42 -20.01 -12.02
N ASN A 171 10.10 -21.16 -12.61
CA ASN A 171 11.11 -22.04 -13.22
C ASN A 171 11.84 -21.41 -14.43
N ALA A 172 11.22 -20.43 -15.11
CA ALA A 172 11.87 -19.69 -16.19
C ALA A 172 12.95 -18.70 -15.68
N LEU A 173 13.03 -18.48 -14.37
CA LEU A 173 13.71 -17.36 -13.73
C LEU A 173 14.77 -17.84 -12.71
N GLY A 174 14.96 -19.16 -12.62
CA GLY A 174 15.84 -19.82 -11.69
C GLY A 174 15.68 -21.33 -11.79
N THR A 175 15.98 -22.04 -10.71
CA THR A 175 15.81 -23.49 -10.64
C THR A 175 14.75 -23.81 -9.60
N VAL A 176 13.73 -24.57 -10.00
CA VAL A 176 12.75 -25.17 -9.09
C VAL A 176 13.05 -26.66 -8.99
N ASP A 177 13.35 -27.12 -7.78
CA ASP A 177 13.60 -28.53 -7.47
C ASP A 177 12.45 -29.08 -6.63
N TRP A 178 11.85 -30.18 -7.08
CA TRP A 178 10.73 -30.85 -6.41
C TRP A 178 11.16 -32.25 -5.99
N ASP A 179 11.16 -32.48 -4.69
CA ASP A 179 11.42 -33.77 -4.06
C ASP A 179 10.10 -34.34 -3.50
N PRO A 180 9.44 -35.26 -4.23
CA PRO A 180 8.18 -35.86 -3.80
C PRO A 180 8.34 -36.80 -2.60
N VAL A 181 9.53 -37.37 -2.39
CA VAL A 181 9.77 -38.32 -1.28
C VAL A 181 9.80 -37.58 0.04
N ASN A 182 10.50 -36.44 0.07
CA ASN A 182 10.62 -35.60 1.27
C ASN A 182 9.57 -34.48 1.32
N LYS A 183 8.63 -34.43 0.36
CA LYS A 183 7.62 -33.37 0.20
C LYS A 183 8.25 -31.98 0.30
N LYS A 184 9.32 -31.76 -0.47
CA LYS A 184 10.10 -30.52 -0.44
C LYS A 184 10.13 -29.90 -1.82
N ILE A 185 9.82 -28.62 -1.90
CA ILE A 185 10.03 -27.81 -3.10
C ILE A 185 11.02 -26.69 -2.79
N ALA A 186 11.95 -26.41 -3.68
CA ALA A 186 12.94 -25.36 -3.50
C ALA A 186 13.09 -24.52 -4.76
N PHE A 187 12.98 -23.20 -4.63
CA PHE A 187 13.33 -22.24 -5.65
C PHE A 187 14.68 -21.59 -5.33
N LYS A 188 15.55 -21.55 -6.32
CA LYS A 188 16.80 -20.78 -6.29
C LYS A 188 16.83 -19.84 -7.49
N ALA A 189 16.83 -18.54 -7.24
CA ALA A 189 16.87 -17.56 -8.33
C ALA A 189 18.18 -17.68 -9.13
N ALA A 190 18.10 -17.40 -10.44
CA ALA A 190 19.30 -17.26 -11.26
C ALA A 190 20.16 -16.09 -10.77
N ALA A 191 21.48 -16.22 -10.84
CA ALA A 191 22.38 -15.10 -10.55
C ALA A 191 22.13 -13.97 -11.56
N GLN A 192 21.91 -12.74 -11.07
CA GLN A 192 21.81 -11.59 -11.97
C GLN A 192 23.16 -11.27 -12.59
N THR A 193 23.18 -11.03 -13.90
CA THR A 193 24.27 -10.27 -14.54
C THR A 193 24.16 -8.82 -14.07
N ALA A 194 25.20 -8.33 -13.40
CA ALA A 194 25.34 -6.94 -12.99
C ALA A 194 25.10 -6.02 -14.20
N GLY A 195 23.94 -5.37 -14.27
CA GLY A 195 23.55 -4.60 -15.45
C GLY A 195 22.24 -3.86 -15.34
N GLU A 196 21.30 -4.34 -14.53
CA GLU A 196 20.09 -3.60 -14.18
C GLU A 196 20.00 -3.50 -12.67
N ASP A 197 20.75 -2.54 -12.10
CA ASP A 197 20.38 -1.96 -10.82
C ASP A 197 18.98 -1.35 -11.00
N SER A 198 17.93 -2.14 -10.78
CA SER A 198 16.74 -1.55 -10.20
C SER A 198 17.26 -0.93 -8.91
N ALA A 199 17.42 0.39 -8.88
CA ALA A 199 17.82 1.12 -7.70
C ALA A 199 16.79 0.79 -6.64
N ALA A 200 17.08 -0.27 -5.91
CA ALA A 200 16.22 -0.88 -4.95
C ALA A 200 16.35 -0.01 -3.74
N GLU A 201 15.56 1.03 -3.75
CA GLU A 201 15.65 2.11 -2.82
C GLU A 201 15.43 1.57 -1.42
N ASP A 202 16.31 1.93 -0.48
CA ASP A 202 16.20 1.63 0.95
C ASP A 202 15.03 2.39 1.60
N SER A 203 13.91 2.50 0.88
CA SER A 203 12.71 3.24 1.23
C SER A 203 11.49 2.33 1.03
N PRO A 204 10.57 2.24 2.01
CA PRO A 204 9.37 1.41 1.89
C PRO A 204 8.42 1.86 0.78
N VAL A 205 8.49 3.14 0.37
CA VAL A 205 7.66 3.71 -0.67
C VAL A 205 8.45 4.70 -1.51
N VAL A 206 8.28 4.63 -2.82
CA VAL A 206 8.81 5.60 -3.78
C VAL A 206 7.66 6.24 -4.53
N VAL A 207 7.56 7.56 -4.49
CA VAL A 207 6.59 8.33 -5.27
C VAL A 207 7.29 9.00 -6.43
N TYR A 208 6.76 8.91 -7.64
CA TYR A 208 7.38 9.53 -8.80
C TYR A 208 6.36 10.17 -9.74
N GLU A 209 6.78 11.23 -10.42
CA GLU A 209 6.03 11.87 -11.48
C GLU A 209 6.14 11.03 -12.75
N ARG A 210 5.03 10.41 -13.16
CA ARG A 210 4.96 9.58 -14.37
C ARG A 210 4.85 10.43 -15.63
N LYS A 211 4.00 11.45 -15.59
CA LYS A 211 3.78 12.39 -16.70
C LYS A 211 3.16 13.69 -16.20
N GLU A 212 3.24 14.71 -17.03
CA GLU A 212 2.55 15.99 -16.85
C GLU A 212 1.44 16.13 -17.91
N ILE A 213 0.26 16.57 -17.48
CA ILE A 213 -0.87 16.94 -18.33
C ILE A 213 -1.06 18.46 -18.23
N ARG A 214 -1.20 19.13 -19.37
CA ARG A 214 -1.48 20.57 -19.45
C ARG A 214 -2.81 20.81 -20.13
N VAL A 215 -3.67 21.59 -19.48
CA VAL A 215 -4.93 22.07 -20.06
C VAL A 215 -4.80 23.58 -20.15
N GLN A 216 -4.60 24.10 -21.36
CA GLN A 216 -4.28 25.51 -21.59
C GLN A 216 -5.43 26.24 -22.27
N GLY A 217 -5.68 27.47 -21.84
CA GLY A 217 -6.65 28.35 -22.47
C GLY A 217 -8.11 28.07 -22.11
N ILE A 218 -8.37 27.74 -20.84
CA ILE A 218 -9.73 27.79 -20.29
C ILE A 218 -10.10 29.27 -20.14
N HIS A 219 -11.04 29.75 -20.95
CA HIS A 219 -11.44 31.16 -20.98
C HIS A 219 -12.62 31.40 -20.04
N VAL A 220 -12.40 32.20 -19.00
CA VAL A 220 -13.42 32.59 -18.01
C VAL A 220 -14.03 33.93 -18.41
N GLN A 221 -15.22 33.89 -19.00
CA GLN A 221 -15.96 35.09 -19.42
C GLN A 221 -16.88 35.57 -18.30
N ASP A 222 -17.67 36.62 -18.54
CA ASP A 222 -18.48 37.24 -17.48
C ASP A 222 -19.55 36.30 -16.89
N LYS A 223 -20.03 35.32 -17.67
CA LYS A 223 -21.06 34.35 -17.25
C LYS A 223 -20.72 32.90 -17.55
N THR A 224 -19.81 32.66 -18.48
CA THR A 224 -19.53 31.35 -19.06
C THR A 224 -18.05 31.01 -18.93
N VAL A 225 -17.74 29.72 -18.78
CA VAL A 225 -16.37 29.22 -18.89
C VAL A 225 -16.32 28.36 -20.15
N THR A 226 -15.34 28.63 -21.02
CA THR A 226 -15.21 27.94 -22.30
C THR A 226 -13.82 27.35 -22.50
N TYR A 227 -13.74 26.24 -23.21
CA TYR A 227 -12.49 25.60 -23.62
C TYR A 227 -12.66 25.09 -25.06
N GLU A 228 -11.72 25.42 -25.94
CA GLU A 228 -11.79 25.09 -27.38
C GLU A 228 -13.14 25.46 -28.04
N GLY A 229 -13.71 26.60 -27.64
CA GLY A 229 -14.98 27.11 -28.16
C GLY A 229 -16.24 26.41 -27.61
N LYS A 230 -16.10 25.43 -26.72
CA LYS A 230 -17.22 24.75 -26.04
C LYS A 230 -17.42 25.30 -24.64
N THR A 231 -18.67 25.42 -24.21
CA THR A 231 -18.99 25.75 -22.81
C THR A 231 -18.66 24.57 -21.92
N VAL A 232 -17.79 24.78 -20.93
CA VAL A 232 -17.37 23.78 -19.93
C VAL A 232 -17.73 24.21 -18.51
N GLY A 233 -18.41 25.34 -18.34
CA GLY A 233 -18.80 25.84 -17.02
C GLY A 233 -19.45 27.21 -17.08
N LYS A 234 -19.65 27.81 -15.91
CA LYS A 234 -20.26 29.14 -15.74
C LYS A 234 -19.61 29.90 -14.60
N VAL A 235 -19.83 31.20 -14.55
CA VAL A 235 -19.37 32.04 -13.45
C VAL A 235 -20.51 32.26 -12.47
N VAL A 236 -20.29 31.91 -11.20
CA VAL A 236 -21.24 32.09 -10.10
C VAL A 236 -20.56 32.97 -9.06
N GLU A 237 -21.19 34.10 -8.72
CA GLU A 237 -20.65 35.05 -7.73
C GLU A 237 -19.20 35.50 -8.01
N GLY A 238 -18.85 35.63 -9.30
CA GLY A 238 -17.51 36.00 -9.74
C GLY A 238 -16.47 34.88 -9.69
N GLN A 239 -16.84 33.67 -9.29
CA GLN A 239 -15.98 32.50 -9.27
C GLN A 239 -16.30 31.55 -10.45
N PRO A 240 -15.28 30.99 -11.13
CA PRO A 240 -15.50 30.00 -12.17
C PRO A 240 -15.93 28.66 -11.57
N HIS A 241 -17.11 28.18 -11.94
CA HIS A 241 -17.57 26.81 -11.71
C HIS A 241 -17.42 25.99 -12.98
N ILE A 242 -16.60 24.95 -12.94
CA ILE A 242 -16.22 24.15 -14.12
C ILE A 242 -16.80 22.74 -13.99
N SER A 243 -17.22 22.18 -15.12
CA SER A 243 -17.72 20.80 -15.23
C SER A 243 -16.72 19.80 -14.65
N LEU A 244 -17.22 19.01 -13.70
CA LEU A 244 -16.47 17.95 -13.07
C LEU A 244 -16.09 16.87 -14.09
N ALA A 245 -17.04 16.48 -14.96
CA ALA A 245 -16.82 15.53 -16.03
C ALA A 245 -15.72 15.99 -17.00
N PHE A 246 -15.80 17.24 -17.49
CA PHE A 246 -14.78 17.82 -18.37
C PHE A 246 -13.40 17.81 -17.69
N MET A 247 -13.31 18.28 -16.45
CA MET A 247 -12.04 18.33 -15.74
C MET A 247 -11.46 16.92 -15.54
N GLY A 248 -12.31 15.95 -15.17
CA GLY A 248 -11.91 14.55 -15.05
C GLY A 248 -11.30 14.02 -16.34
N GLU A 249 -12.03 14.12 -17.45
CA GLU A 249 -11.56 13.64 -18.76
C GLU A 249 -10.27 14.34 -19.20
N ALA A 250 -10.19 15.66 -19.07
CA ALA A 250 -9.02 16.45 -19.43
C ALA A 250 -7.77 16.05 -18.62
N LEU A 251 -7.94 15.54 -17.40
CA LEU A 251 -6.87 15.06 -16.53
C LEU A 251 -6.65 13.54 -16.58
N GLY A 252 -7.32 12.83 -17.50
CA GLY A 252 -7.14 11.40 -17.72
C GLY A 252 -7.95 10.49 -16.77
N TYR A 253 -8.95 11.03 -16.10
CA TYR A 253 -9.97 10.24 -15.39
C TYR A 253 -11.04 9.78 -16.38
N ARG A 254 -11.72 8.71 -16.03
CA ARG A 254 -12.85 8.18 -16.78
C ARG A 254 -14.10 8.29 -15.92
N LEU A 255 -15.20 8.66 -16.56
CA LEU A 255 -16.52 8.44 -15.99
C LEU A 255 -16.75 6.94 -15.93
N GLU A 256 -16.99 6.42 -14.74
CA GLU A 256 -17.20 4.99 -14.61
C GLU A 256 -18.63 4.60 -14.98
N ASP A 257 -18.77 3.47 -15.67
CA ASP A 257 -20.08 2.89 -15.93
C ASP A 257 -20.74 2.49 -14.62
N LYS A 258 -22.03 2.81 -14.51
CA LYS A 258 -22.88 2.86 -13.29
C LYS A 258 -23.03 1.54 -12.51
N GLU A 259 -22.23 0.52 -12.80
CA GLU A 259 -22.31 -0.83 -12.20
C GLU A 259 -21.03 -1.27 -11.47
N LEU A 260 -19.86 -0.63 -11.68
CA LEU A 260 -18.55 -1.18 -11.26
C LEU A 260 -17.97 -0.64 -9.92
N LEU A 261 -18.42 0.53 -9.45
CA LEU A 261 -17.95 1.14 -8.18
C LEU A 261 -19.04 1.25 -7.09
N GLY A 262 -20.15 0.52 -7.20
CA GLY A 262 -21.34 0.81 -6.38
C GLY A 262 -21.94 2.19 -6.68
N CYS A 263 -21.56 2.78 -7.81
CA CYS A 263 -22.03 4.06 -8.31
C CYS A 263 -23.48 3.94 -8.78
N GLY A 264 -24.43 4.08 -7.85
CA GLY A 264 -25.85 4.09 -8.16
C GLY A 264 -26.22 5.14 -9.22
N GLN A 265 -27.42 5.03 -9.78
CA GLN A 265 -27.89 5.79 -10.95
C GLN A 265 -27.86 7.32 -10.82
N ALA A 266 -27.73 7.86 -9.60
CA ALA A 266 -27.79 9.29 -9.28
C ALA A 266 -26.42 9.96 -9.06
N ALA A 267 -25.32 9.21 -9.11
CA ALA A 267 -24.00 9.75 -8.80
C ALA A 267 -23.16 10.04 -10.06
N VAL A 268 -22.34 11.09 -10.01
CA VAL A 268 -21.23 11.29 -10.94
C VAL A 268 -19.99 10.66 -10.32
N CYS A 269 -19.42 9.67 -11.00
CA CYS A 269 -18.25 8.92 -10.54
C CYS A 269 -17.11 9.08 -11.53
N LEU A 270 -16.00 9.65 -11.06
CA LEU A 270 -14.77 9.76 -11.82
C LEU A 270 -13.68 8.94 -11.14
N THR A 271 -12.94 8.18 -11.94
CA THR A 271 -11.83 7.36 -11.46
C THR A 271 -10.70 7.31 -12.49
N ASN A 272 -9.46 7.23 -12.01
CA ASN A 272 -8.30 6.90 -12.84
C ASN A 272 -7.91 5.41 -12.73
N GLY A 273 -8.70 4.61 -12.00
CA GLY A 273 -8.44 3.20 -11.70
C GLY A 273 -7.95 2.94 -10.27
N THR A 274 -7.44 3.96 -9.58
CA THR A 274 -6.91 3.85 -8.22
C THR A 274 -7.53 4.89 -7.30
N TYR A 275 -7.60 6.14 -7.73
CA TYR A 275 -8.28 7.22 -7.03
C TYR A 275 -9.46 7.72 -7.85
N GLY A 276 -10.51 8.08 -7.14
CA GLY A 276 -11.68 8.69 -7.73
C GLY A 276 -12.46 9.49 -6.70
N PHE A 277 -13.62 9.98 -7.12
CA PHE A 277 -14.58 10.58 -6.23
C PHE A 277 -15.98 10.43 -6.79
N ARG A 278 -16.94 10.44 -5.88
CA ARG A 278 -18.37 10.27 -6.11
C ARG A 278 -19.10 11.48 -5.55
N VAL A 279 -19.91 12.11 -6.39
CA VAL A 279 -20.79 13.22 -6.00
C VAL A 279 -22.22 12.92 -6.40
N TYR A 280 -23.18 13.50 -5.66
CA TYR A 280 -24.60 13.30 -5.86
C TYR A 280 -25.25 14.65 -6.20
N PRO A 281 -25.44 14.98 -7.50
CA PRO A 281 -25.93 16.30 -7.91
C PRO A 281 -27.31 16.67 -7.34
N ASP A 282 -28.14 15.69 -7.00
CA ASP A 282 -29.44 15.89 -6.34
C ASP A 282 -29.33 16.52 -4.94
N GLN A 283 -28.17 16.40 -4.26
CA GLN A 283 -27.91 17.09 -3.00
C GLN A 283 -28.02 18.62 -3.14
N LEU A 284 -27.72 19.17 -4.32
CA LEU A 284 -27.87 20.61 -4.59
C LEU A 284 -29.34 21.04 -4.60
N GLU A 285 -30.24 20.16 -5.04
CA GLU A 285 -31.69 20.40 -5.02
C GLU A 285 -32.27 20.19 -3.61
N MET A 286 -31.81 19.16 -2.90
CA MET A 286 -32.32 18.78 -1.58
C MET A 286 -31.87 19.69 -0.44
N SER A 287 -30.69 20.33 -0.56
CA SER A 287 -30.14 21.19 0.49
C SER A 287 -29.49 22.45 -0.08
N PRO A 288 -30.28 23.37 -0.65
CA PRO A 288 -29.76 24.62 -1.20
C PRO A 288 -28.98 25.41 -0.15
N GLY A 289 -27.76 25.83 -0.48
CA GLY A 289 -26.89 26.61 0.40
C GLY A 289 -25.96 25.79 1.30
N TYR A 290 -26.05 24.46 1.29
CA TYR A 290 -25.04 23.58 1.89
C TYR A 290 -24.00 23.17 0.83
N PRO A 291 -22.73 22.98 1.21
CA PRO A 291 -21.73 22.48 0.27
C PRO A 291 -22.08 21.06 -0.18
N LEU A 292 -21.74 20.74 -1.42
CA LEU A 292 -21.86 19.40 -1.96
C LEU A 292 -20.77 18.52 -1.35
N ARG A 293 -21.10 17.29 -0.94
CA ARG A 293 -20.10 16.38 -0.39
C ARG A 293 -19.58 15.44 -1.48
N ALA A 294 -18.29 15.57 -1.80
CA ALA A 294 -17.56 14.63 -2.66
C ALA A 294 -16.98 13.50 -1.82
N THR A 295 -17.52 12.28 -1.96
CA THR A 295 -16.93 11.09 -1.35
C THR A 295 -15.69 10.70 -2.13
N LEU A 296 -14.53 10.64 -1.47
CA LEU A 296 -13.30 10.16 -2.10
C LEU A 296 -13.36 8.64 -2.23
N VAL A 297 -12.77 8.11 -3.30
CA VAL A 297 -12.68 6.67 -3.57
C VAL A 297 -11.21 6.29 -3.72
N TRP A 298 -10.79 5.25 -3.00
CA TRP A 298 -9.45 4.68 -3.08
C TRP A 298 -9.51 3.18 -3.29
N MET A 299 -8.90 2.69 -4.37
CA MET A 299 -8.86 1.28 -4.75
C MET A 299 -10.25 0.60 -4.80
N GLY A 300 -11.28 1.37 -5.14
CA GLY A 300 -12.68 0.92 -5.20
C GLY A 300 -13.44 0.97 -3.88
N GLY A 301 -12.79 1.31 -2.77
CA GLY A 301 -13.42 1.56 -1.48
C GLY A 301 -13.73 3.04 -1.26
N ASP A 302 -14.82 3.31 -0.54
CA ASP A 302 -15.13 4.66 -0.05
C ASP A 302 -14.10 5.10 1.00
N ASP A 303 -13.70 6.36 0.94
CA ASP A 303 -12.86 7.04 1.93
C ASP A 303 -13.61 8.26 2.49
N GLN A 304 -12.91 9.16 3.18
CA GLN A 304 -13.49 10.39 3.71
C GLN A 304 -14.16 11.26 2.61
N GLY A 305 -15.14 12.06 3.02
CA GLY A 305 -15.81 13.01 2.13
C GLY A 305 -15.28 14.43 2.33
N VAL A 306 -15.18 15.16 1.22
CA VAL A 306 -14.73 16.55 1.17
C VAL A 306 -15.89 17.43 0.72
N ASP A 307 -16.16 18.48 1.47
CA ASP A 307 -17.18 19.45 1.13
C ASP A 307 -16.63 20.40 0.06
N VAL A 308 -17.39 20.61 -1.01
CA VAL A 308 -17.05 21.45 -2.16
C VAL A 308 -18.20 22.38 -2.51
N LYS A 309 -17.84 23.57 -2.99
CA LYS A 309 -18.80 24.52 -3.54
C LYS A 309 -19.13 24.12 -4.96
N ALA A 310 -20.42 23.92 -5.20
CA ALA A 310 -20.91 23.41 -6.46
C ALA A 310 -22.19 24.13 -6.90
N SER A 311 -22.47 24.07 -8.19
CA SER A 311 -23.71 24.57 -8.78
C SER A 311 -24.23 23.56 -9.81
N ALA A 312 -25.53 23.61 -10.06
CA ALA A 312 -26.17 22.69 -11.01
C ALA A 312 -25.60 22.87 -12.42
N ALA A 313 -25.27 21.75 -13.06
CA ALA A 313 -25.00 21.69 -14.50
C ALA A 313 -26.31 21.63 -15.29
N ASP A 314 -26.24 21.77 -16.62
CA ASP A 314 -27.40 21.65 -17.51
C ASP A 314 -27.91 20.20 -17.61
N THR A 315 -27.12 19.23 -17.15
CA THR A 315 -27.47 17.81 -17.13
C THR A 315 -27.37 17.25 -15.71
N LYS A 316 -28.18 16.23 -15.39
CA LYS A 316 -28.10 15.50 -14.11
C LYS A 316 -26.92 14.53 -14.02
N GLN A 317 -26.13 14.40 -15.09
CA GLN A 317 -24.96 13.52 -15.16
C GLN A 317 -23.65 14.25 -14.89
N ASP A 318 -23.73 15.52 -14.46
CA ASP A 318 -22.57 16.35 -14.18
C ASP A 318 -22.89 17.36 -13.08
N VAL A 319 -21.85 18.01 -12.58
CA VAL A 319 -21.94 19.11 -11.62
C VAL A 319 -20.83 20.11 -11.88
N LEU A 320 -21.10 21.40 -11.65
CA LEU A 320 -20.10 22.45 -11.83
C LEU A 320 -19.49 22.82 -10.46
N ILE A 321 -18.20 22.54 -10.28
CA ILE A 321 -17.48 22.78 -9.01
C ILE A 321 -16.62 24.04 -9.14
N GLU A 322 -16.54 24.86 -8.08
CA GLU A 322 -15.65 26.02 -8.01
C GLU A 322 -14.20 25.61 -8.30
N GLU A 323 -13.47 26.36 -9.13
CA GLU A 323 -12.12 26.00 -9.58
C GLU A 323 -11.15 25.71 -8.44
N SER A 324 -11.22 26.44 -7.32
CA SER A 324 -10.35 26.19 -6.17
C SER A 324 -10.62 24.84 -5.50
N ASP A 325 -11.88 24.39 -5.53
CA ASP A 325 -12.26 23.08 -4.99
C ASP A 325 -11.91 21.96 -5.97
N LEU A 326 -12.00 22.18 -7.28
CA LEU A 326 -11.44 21.25 -8.28
C LEU A 326 -9.93 21.11 -8.10
N LYS A 327 -9.23 22.22 -7.91
CA LYS A 327 -7.79 22.25 -7.64
C LYS A 327 -7.44 21.42 -6.42
N LYS A 328 -8.24 21.52 -5.35
CA LYS A 328 -8.10 20.73 -4.12
C LYS A 328 -8.38 19.24 -4.37
N LEU A 329 -9.47 18.89 -5.05
CA LEU A 329 -9.87 17.51 -5.33
C LEU A 329 -8.85 16.74 -6.20
N PHE A 330 -8.34 17.39 -7.24
CA PHE A 330 -7.41 16.77 -8.19
C PHE A 330 -5.93 16.97 -7.82
N GLY A 331 -5.62 18.02 -7.05
CA GLY A 331 -4.25 18.37 -6.70
C GLY A 331 -3.43 18.91 -7.87
N TYR A 332 -4.03 19.76 -8.72
CA TYR A 332 -3.32 20.41 -9.83
C TYR A 332 -2.78 21.80 -9.47
N ALA A 333 -1.85 22.32 -10.28
CA ALA A 333 -1.47 23.71 -10.28
C ALA A 333 -2.29 24.49 -11.31
N SER A 334 -2.67 25.73 -11.00
CA SER A 334 -3.36 26.61 -11.94
C SER A 334 -2.72 28.00 -11.98
N THR A 335 -2.71 28.59 -13.16
CA THR A 335 -2.22 29.96 -13.43
C THR A 335 -3.35 30.76 -14.05
N TRP A 336 -3.68 31.90 -13.44
CA TRP A 336 -4.70 32.82 -13.93
C TRP A 336 -4.05 34.03 -14.59
N ASN A 337 -4.47 34.34 -15.82
CA ASN A 337 -4.12 35.58 -16.50
C ASN A 337 -5.34 36.53 -16.48
N PRO A 338 -5.30 37.63 -15.71
CA PRO A 338 -6.42 38.55 -15.59
C PRO A 338 -6.70 39.36 -16.87
N ASP A 339 -5.68 39.62 -17.69
CA ASP A 339 -5.82 40.44 -18.90
C ASP A 339 -6.52 39.67 -20.02
N THR A 340 -6.14 38.41 -20.20
CA THR A 340 -6.75 37.54 -21.22
C THR A 340 -7.92 36.74 -20.68
N LYS A 341 -8.17 36.81 -19.37
CA LYS A 341 -9.13 35.97 -18.64
C LYS A 341 -8.94 34.46 -18.89
N MET A 342 -7.67 34.03 -18.98
CA MET A 342 -7.31 32.64 -19.28
C MET A 342 -6.81 31.94 -18.02
N LEU A 343 -7.31 30.72 -17.82
CA LEU A 343 -6.87 29.79 -16.80
C LEU A 343 -6.11 28.65 -17.48
N ASP A 344 -4.87 28.44 -17.05
CA ASP A 344 -4.04 27.32 -17.47
C ASP A 344 -3.85 26.37 -16.29
N ILE A 345 -4.05 25.08 -16.53
CA ILE A 345 -3.91 24.00 -15.56
C ILE A 345 -2.73 23.13 -15.92
N ARG A 346 -2.00 22.73 -14.88
CA ARG A 346 -0.89 21.79 -14.96
C ARG A 346 -1.07 20.71 -13.89
N TYR A 347 -1.18 19.48 -14.34
CA TYR A 347 -1.44 18.32 -13.51
C TYR A 347 -0.29 17.32 -13.60
N ALA A 348 0.35 17.07 -12.48
CA ALA A 348 1.35 16.02 -12.36
C ALA A 348 0.66 14.69 -11.99
N ASP A 349 0.85 13.67 -12.82
CA ASP A 349 0.38 12.32 -12.58
C ASP A 349 1.44 11.58 -11.75
N TYR A 350 1.20 11.48 -10.45
CA TYR A 350 2.10 10.81 -9.52
C TYR A 350 1.68 9.37 -9.30
N VAL A 351 2.67 8.48 -9.20
CA VAL A 351 2.51 7.06 -8.92
C VAL A 351 3.33 6.69 -7.69
N ALA A 352 2.83 5.77 -6.87
CA ALA A 352 3.55 5.22 -5.73
C ALA A 352 3.88 3.74 -5.94
N ASP A 353 5.14 3.40 -5.68
CA ASP A 353 5.67 2.05 -5.61
C ASP A 353 5.91 1.66 -4.15
N GLU A 354 5.27 0.60 -3.67
CA GLU A 354 5.47 0.07 -2.32
C GLU A 354 6.47 -1.08 -2.34
N TYR A 355 7.67 -0.84 -1.81
CA TYR A 355 8.73 -1.82 -1.60
C TYR A 355 8.55 -2.62 -0.29
N GLY A 356 7.64 -2.17 0.57
CA GLY A 356 7.24 -2.84 1.81
C GLY A 356 7.82 -2.19 3.06
N PHE A 357 7.03 -2.19 4.13
CA PHE A 357 7.46 -1.72 5.43
C PHE A 357 8.14 -2.83 6.22
N PRO A 358 9.05 -2.50 7.17
CA PRO A 358 9.61 -3.49 8.08
C PRO A 358 8.50 -4.24 8.81
N LYS A 359 8.61 -5.57 8.87
CA LYS A 359 7.66 -6.43 9.59
C LYS A 359 7.88 -6.39 11.09
N THR A 360 9.12 -6.17 11.53
CA THR A 360 9.50 -6.09 12.93
C THR A 360 9.84 -4.67 13.32
N TRP A 361 9.24 -4.24 14.43
CA TRP A 361 9.39 -2.91 15.01
C TRP A 361 9.85 -3.12 16.45
N ASN A 362 11.16 -3.10 16.65
CA ASN A 362 11.80 -3.42 17.93
C ASN A 362 12.47 -2.19 18.58
N ASN A 363 12.13 -0.98 18.15
CA ASN A 363 12.71 0.26 18.67
C ASN A 363 11.57 1.19 19.10
N TYR A 364 11.84 2.21 19.91
CA TYR A 364 10.79 3.15 20.35
C TYR A 364 10.52 4.26 19.34
N VAL A 365 11.45 4.50 18.43
CA VAL A 365 11.39 5.54 17.40
C VAL A 365 11.63 4.91 16.05
N HIS A 366 10.70 5.14 15.12
CA HIS A 366 10.72 4.54 13.81
C HIS A 366 10.63 5.62 12.72
N PRO A 367 11.72 5.86 11.98
CA PRO A 367 11.69 6.77 10.87
C PRO A 367 10.89 6.14 9.71
N ILE A 368 9.87 6.86 9.25
CA ILE A 368 9.26 6.62 7.94
C ILE A 368 9.93 7.56 6.96
N ARG A 369 10.66 6.99 5.99
CA ARG A 369 11.36 7.73 4.94
C ARG A 369 10.83 7.29 3.58
N ILE A 370 10.09 8.16 2.92
CA ILE A 370 9.57 7.94 1.56
C ILE A 370 10.42 8.75 0.59
N LYS A 371 10.79 8.16 -0.54
CA LYS A 371 11.51 8.87 -1.61
C LYS A 371 10.55 9.41 -2.66
N GLY A 372 10.93 10.54 -3.25
CA GLY A 372 10.19 11.25 -4.29
C GLY A 372 11.06 11.51 -5.51
N TYR A 373 10.60 11.21 -6.72
CA TYR A 373 11.28 11.64 -7.96
C TYR A 373 10.36 12.47 -8.84
N MET A 374 10.64 13.76 -8.93
CA MET A 374 9.71 14.74 -9.53
C MET A 374 10.49 15.76 -10.35
N ASN A 375 9.83 16.42 -11.30
CA ASN A 375 10.51 17.31 -12.24
C ASN A 375 11.01 18.65 -11.62
N GLY A 376 11.05 18.76 -10.27
CA GLY A 376 11.62 19.91 -9.54
C GLY A 376 10.89 21.25 -9.69
N GLN A 377 10.01 21.36 -10.68
CA GLN A 377 9.26 22.56 -11.04
C GLN A 377 7.80 22.49 -10.58
N THR A 378 7.36 21.40 -9.95
CA THR A 378 5.96 21.21 -9.55
C THR A 378 5.63 22.08 -8.35
N SER A 379 4.64 22.97 -8.49
CA SER A 379 4.17 23.79 -7.36
C SER A 379 3.25 22.99 -6.42
N VAL A 380 2.86 21.77 -6.82
CA VAL A 380 2.05 20.86 -6.00
C VAL A 380 2.83 19.56 -5.81
N MET A 381 3.34 19.39 -4.60
CA MET A 381 4.10 18.23 -4.16
C MET A 381 3.20 17.28 -3.37
N PRO A 382 3.47 15.97 -3.41
CA PRO A 382 2.88 15.03 -2.46
C PRO A 382 3.16 15.41 -1.00
N GLY A 383 2.18 15.15 -0.13
CA GLY A 383 2.28 15.28 1.31
C GLY A 383 2.14 13.91 1.99
N LEU A 384 2.93 13.70 3.05
CA LEU A 384 2.88 12.51 3.90
C LEU A 384 2.03 12.76 5.15
N ASN A 385 0.91 12.06 5.29
CA ASN A 385 0.04 12.17 6.44
C ASN A 385 0.10 10.90 7.28
N ILE A 386 0.19 11.06 8.60
CA ILE A 386 0.09 9.95 9.55
C ILE A 386 -1.14 10.17 10.42
N LEU A 387 -2.05 9.19 10.40
CA LEU A 387 -3.24 9.19 11.24
C LEU A 387 -3.10 8.07 12.29
N SER A 388 -3.11 8.42 13.57
CA SER A 388 -3.16 7.39 14.63
C SER A 388 -4.57 6.82 14.71
N ILE A 389 -4.69 5.49 14.65
CA ILE A 389 -5.95 4.76 14.71
C ILE A 389 -6.18 4.33 16.17
N GLY A 390 -7.35 4.66 16.73
CA GLY A 390 -7.78 4.19 18.06
C GLY A 390 -7.37 5.07 19.25
N THR A 391 -6.30 5.87 19.15
CA THR A 391 -6.03 6.92 20.14
C THR A 391 -6.69 8.22 19.69
N ARG A 392 -7.44 8.93 20.55
CA ARG A 392 -7.97 10.29 20.27
C ARG A 392 -6.85 11.35 20.12
N MET A 393 -5.63 10.96 19.79
CA MET A 393 -4.55 11.89 19.53
C MET A 393 -4.69 12.46 18.11
N PRO A 394 -4.55 13.79 17.94
CA PRO A 394 -4.59 14.41 16.64
C PRO A 394 -3.51 13.83 15.73
N SER A 395 -3.82 13.76 14.44
CA SER A 395 -2.87 13.39 13.39
C SER A 395 -1.57 14.17 13.55
N THR A 396 -0.44 13.47 13.61
CA THR A 396 0.88 14.11 13.54
C THR A 396 1.19 14.33 12.06
N GLY A 397 0.51 15.31 11.46
CA GLY A 397 0.82 15.81 10.12
C GLY A 397 2.09 16.65 10.15
N ALA A 398 3.24 16.02 10.38
CA ALA A 398 4.54 16.66 10.23
C ALA A 398 5.26 16.05 9.03
N VAL A 399 5.37 16.82 7.96
CA VAL A 399 6.10 16.46 6.74
C VAL A 399 7.29 17.37 6.62
N SER A 400 8.48 16.79 6.58
CA SER A 400 9.61 17.46 5.94
C SER A 400 9.79 16.86 4.55
N SER A 401 9.69 17.69 3.52
CA SER A 401 10.21 17.36 2.20
C SER A 401 11.54 18.08 2.03
N ALA A 402 12.59 17.34 1.70
CA ALA A 402 13.91 17.90 1.44
C ALA A 402 14.39 17.47 0.05
N LEU A 403 14.85 18.43 -0.75
CA LEU A 403 15.56 18.16 -2.00
C LEU A 403 16.90 17.48 -1.66
N VAL A 404 17.20 16.39 -2.36
CA VAL A 404 18.43 15.62 -2.20
C VAL A 404 19.25 15.72 -3.48
N GLY A 405 20.45 16.29 -3.37
CA GLY A 405 21.36 16.44 -4.50
C GLY A 405 20.93 17.52 -5.51
N GLU A 406 21.32 17.34 -6.76
CA GLU A 406 21.11 18.31 -7.84
C GLU A 406 19.77 18.08 -8.56
N ILE A 407 19.07 19.18 -8.85
CA ILE A 407 17.80 19.19 -9.57
C ILE A 407 17.98 18.60 -10.97
N GLY A 408 17.07 17.72 -11.37
CA GLY A 408 17.01 17.18 -12.73
C GLY A 408 18.09 16.16 -13.10
N THR A 409 18.90 15.71 -12.14
CA THR A 409 20.01 14.76 -12.39
C THR A 409 19.62 13.30 -12.22
N LYS A 410 18.41 13.04 -11.71
CA LYS A 410 17.96 11.71 -11.33
C LYS A 410 17.05 11.10 -12.40
N SER A 411 16.90 9.80 -12.29
CA SER A 411 15.95 9.03 -13.08
C SER A 411 15.35 7.92 -12.25
N TYR A 412 14.11 7.58 -12.53
CA TYR A 412 13.42 6.48 -11.88
C TYR A 412 12.57 5.77 -12.92
N LYS A 413 12.76 4.45 -13.06
CA LYS A 413 12.24 3.64 -14.17
C LYS A 413 12.58 4.31 -15.53
N GLU A 414 11.57 4.55 -16.36
CA GLU A 414 11.71 5.17 -17.68
C GLU A 414 11.85 6.69 -17.62
N ALA A 415 11.46 7.32 -16.51
CA ALA A 415 11.46 8.78 -16.38
C ALA A 415 12.87 9.31 -16.07
N ARG A 416 13.27 10.36 -16.80
CA ARG A 416 14.58 11.01 -16.71
C ARG A 416 14.42 12.49 -16.37
N GLY A 417 15.49 13.14 -15.93
CA GLY A 417 15.45 14.57 -15.63
C GLY A 417 14.72 14.90 -14.33
N LEU A 418 14.66 13.95 -13.40
CA LEU A 418 13.95 14.09 -12.13
C LEU A 418 14.88 14.65 -11.04
N SER A 419 14.27 15.15 -9.98
CA SER A 419 14.91 15.57 -8.74
C SER A 419 14.48 14.64 -7.61
N GLU A 420 15.42 14.26 -6.75
CA GLU A 420 15.13 13.39 -5.61
C GLU A 420 14.67 14.22 -4.41
N TYR A 421 13.59 13.78 -3.78
CA TYR A 421 13.04 14.35 -2.56
C TYR A 421 12.95 13.27 -1.49
N THR A 422 13.14 13.64 -0.23
CA THR A 422 12.85 12.76 0.92
C THR A 422 11.69 13.33 1.71
N TYR A 423 10.66 12.52 1.93
CA TYR A 423 9.57 12.77 2.86
C TYR A 423 9.84 11.97 4.12
N GLN A 424 10.05 12.66 5.25
CA GLN A 424 10.35 11.99 6.51
C GLN A 424 9.41 12.43 7.63
N THR A 425 9.02 11.45 8.44
CA THR A 425 8.42 11.60 9.77
C THR A 425 8.93 10.48 10.69
N ASP A 426 8.88 10.69 12.00
CA ASP A 426 9.31 9.70 12.99
C ASP A 426 8.11 9.30 13.85
N LEU A 427 7.79 8.01 13.84
CA LEU A 427 6.75 7.44 14.69
C LEU A 427 7.37 7.06 16.03
N SER A 428 6.85 7.60 17.13
CA SER A 428 7.33 7.31 18.48
C SER A 428 6.25 6.61 19.27
N TYR A 429 6.57 5.44 19.80
CA TYR A 429 5.65 4.64 20.60
C TYR A 429 6.25 4.32 21.97
N ASP A 430 5.38 3.98 22.91
CA ASP A 430 5.76 3.20 24.09
C ASP A 430 5.26 1.76 23.87
N THR A 431 5.39 0.89 24.87
CA THR A 431 4.81 -0.45 24.84
C THR A 431 3.29 -0.41 24.73
N GLY A 432 2.71 -1.38 24.03
CA GLY A 432 1.27 -1.50 23.81
C GLY A 432 0.92 -1.73 22.36
N TRP A 433 -0.38 -1.68 22.06
CA TRP A 433 -0.86 -1.71 20.69
C TRP A 433 -0.80 -0.30 20.08
N ALA A 434 -0.23 -0.20 18.89
CA ALA A 434 -0.19 1.01 18.11
C ALA A 434 -0.66 0.72 16.69
N ALA A 435 -1.59 1.53 16.18
CA ALA A 435 -2.07 1.45 14.81
C ALA A 435 -2.01 2.82 14.16
N ASN A 436 -1.45 2.88 12.95
CA ASN A 436 -1.29 4.13 12.21
C ASN A 436 -1.62 3.90 10.74
N GLU A 437 -2.30 4.87 10.14
CA GLU A 437 -2.44 4.96 8.70
C GLU A 437 -1.37 5.90 8.16
N ILE A 438 -0.51 5.38 7.28
CA ILE A 438 0.40 6.15 6.46
C ILE A 438 -0.29 6.47 5.14
N ARG A 439 -0.38 7.75 4.81
CA ARG A 439 -1.08 8.21 3.61
C ARG A 439 -0.25 9.22 2.84
N MET A 440 -0.04 9.00 1.55
CA MET A 440 0.52 10.02 0.65
C MET A 440 -0.62 10.64 -0.17
N THR A 441 -0.72 11.97 -0.17
CA THR A 441 -1.74 12.69 -0.96
C THR A 441 -1.17 13.85 -1.77
N VAL A 442 -1.89 14.28 -2.81
CA VAL A 442 -1.64 15.51 -3.57
C VAL A 442 -2.97 16.23 -3.70
N GLY A 443 -3.16 17.33 -2.96
CA GLY A 443 -4.52 17.79 -2.66
C GLY A 443 -5.26 16.70 -1.88
N GLU A 444 -6.46 16.34 -2.34
CA GLU A 444 -7.26 15.23 -1.79
C GLU A 444 -7.00 13.90 -2.53
N ARG A 445 -6.27 13.93 -3.66
CA ARG A 445 -5.89 12.71 -4.38
C ARG A 445 -4.97 11.86 -3.53
N ILE A 446 -5.41 10.65 -3.27
CA ILE A 446 -4.63 9.64 -2.56
C ILE A 446 -3.69 8.97 -3.58
N LEU A 447 -2.42 8.85 -3.22
CA LEU A 447 -1.41 8.14 -4.01
C LEU A 447 -1.03 6.80 -3.37
N PHE A 448 -1.13 6.71 -2.05
CA PHE A 448 -0.74 5.55 -1.26
C PHE A 448 -1.44 5.60 0.10
N VAL A 449 -1.90 4.44 0.57
CA VAL A 449 -2.41 4.25 1.94
C VAL A 449 -1.90 2.91 2.46
N ARG A 450 -1.40 2.90 3.70
CA ARG A 450 -1.05 1.68 4.41
C ARG A 450 -1.40 1.81 5.88
N GLN A 451 -2.14 0.83 6.38
CA GLN A 451 -2.31 0.65 7.81
C GLN A 451 -1.16 -0.19 8.36
N LEU A 452 -0.58 0.31 9.44
CA LEU A 452 0.51 -0.29 10.17
C LEU A 452 0.02 -0.56 11.59
N GLU A 453 0.00 -1.83 11.98
CA GLU A 453 -0.41 -2.25 13.32
C GLU A 453 0.69 -3.04 13.98
N TYR A 454 1.00 -2.68 15.22
CA TYR A 454 2.08 -3.29 16.00
C TYR A 454 1.62 -3.53 17.43
N LEU A 455 2.04 -4.66 17.99
CA LEU A 455 2.01 -4.91 19.42
C LEU A 455 3.46 -4.85 19.93
N LEU A 456 3.79 -3.77 20.62
CA LEU A 456 5.12 -3.55 21.18
C LEU A 456 5.13 -4.04 22.62
N THR A 457 5.85 -5.12 22.91
CA THR A 457 5.98 -5.62 24.29
C THR A 457 7.35 -5.28 24.84
N PRO A 458 7.52 -5.15 26.16
CA PRO A 458 8.84 -4.98 26.76
C PRO A 458 9.90 -5.98 26.25
N GLU A 459 9.50 -7.23 26.00
CA GLU A 459 10.34 -8.33 25.54
C GLU A 459 10.81 -8.16 24.08
N SER A 460 9.98 -7.55 23.23
CA SER A 460 10.30 -7.38 21.81
C SER A 460 11.15 -6.14 21.52
N MET A 461 11.33 -5.25 22.50
CA MET A 461 11.95 -3.94 22.30
C MET A 461 13.43 -3.94 22.68
N GLU A 462 14.24 -3.34 21.82
CA GLU A 462 15.62 -3.01 22.09
C GLU A 462 15.69 -1.92 23.16
N PRO A 463 16.56 -2.07 24.17
CA PRO A 463 16.62 -1.12 25.27
C PRO A 463 17.12 0.25 24.84
N VAL A 464 18.12 0.31 23.97
CA VAL A 464 18.71 1.57 23.51
C VAL A 464 17.84 2.15 22.40
N ILE A 465 17.43 3.40 22.56
CA ILE A 465 16.57 4.06 21.57
C ILE A 465 17.44 4.49 20.39
N GLY A 466 17.24 3.82 19.24
CA GLY A 466 17.91 4.15 17.99
C GLY A 466 17.26 5.37 17.33
N TYR A 467 17.68 6.58 17.69
CA TYR A 467 17.23 7.78 17.00
C TYR A 467 17.76 7.82 15.56
N PRO A 468 16.93 8.21 14.57
CA PRO A 468 17.37 8.34 13.20
C PRO A 468 18.41 9.47 13.05
N GLU A 469 19.52 9.18 12.38
CA GLU A 469 20.54 10.18 12.02
C GLU A 469 20.24 10.78 10.63
N PRO A 470 20.50 12.09 10.42
CA PRO A 470 20.83 13.08 11.45
C PRO A 470 19.62 13.37 12.35
N PHE A 471 19.81 13.34 13.67
CA PHE A 471 18.75 13.73 14.60
C PHE A 471 18.56 15.24 14.52
N SER A 472 17.54 15.69 13.78
CA SER A 472 17.31 17.10 13.45
C SER A 472 17.15 18.03 14.66
N ARG A 473 16.98 17.45 15.86
CA ARG A 473 16.82 18.17 17.13
C ARG A 473 18.13 18.42 17.89
N GLY A 474 19.29 17.99 17.40
CA GLY A 474 20.59 18.24 18.03
C GLY A 474 21.40 16.98 18.34
N GLU A 475 22.42 17.11 19.17
CA GLU A 475 23.30 16.00 19.55
C GLU A 475 22.86 15.32 20.86
N ILE A 476 22.96 13.99 20.91
CA ILE A 476 22.71 13.17 22.11
C ILE A 476 23.91 12.27 22.42
N SER A 477 23.98 11.76 23.65
CA SER A 477 24.94 10.71 24.00
C SER A 477 24.59 9.41 23.27
N ARG A 478 25.59 8.77 22.65
CA ARG A 478 25.45 7.46 22.01
C ARG A 478 25.89 6.38 22.97
N ILE A 479 24.93 5.72 23.61
CA ILE A 479 25.17 4.76 24.67
C ILE A 479 24.99 3.31 24.20
N SER A 480 25.69 2.38 24.85
CA SER A 480 25.50 0.94 24.73
C SER A 480 25.61 0.30 26.12
N PHE A 481 24.87 -0.77 26.39
CA PHE A 481 24.91 -1.46 27.68
C PHE A 481 25.73 -2.74 27.58
N ASP A 482 26.65 -2.94 28.55
CA ASP A 482 27.35 -4.21 28.76
C ASP A 482 26.43 -5.17 29.53
N GLN A 483 25.67 -4.64 30.50
CA GLN A 483 24.64 -5.35 31.25
C GLN A 483 23.54 -4.37 31.70
N PRO A 484 22.25 -4.76 31.65
CA PRO A 484 21.73 -5.94 30.95
C PRO A 484 21.78 -5.74 29.43
N THR A 485 21.89 -6.84 28.67
CA THR A 485 21.96 -6.80 27.19
C THR A 485 20.57 -6.70 26.54
N GLY A 486 19.49 -7.02 27.26
CA GLY A 486 18.11 -6.92 26.81
C GLY A 486 17.32 -5.87 27.58
N GLY A 487 16.25 -5.36 26.96
CA GLY A 487 15.35 -4.37 27.55
C GLY A 487 14.42 -4.93 28.62
N TYR A 488 14.06 -6.21 28.52
CA TYR A 488 13.26 -6.91 29.51
C TYR A 488 14.13 -7.83 30.38
N ILE A 489 13.99 -7.70 31.70
CA ILE A 489 14.78 -8.44 32.69
C ILE A 489 13.81 -9.13 33.64
N ARG A 490 13.89 -10.46 33.73
CA ARG A 490 13.19 -11.23 34.76
C ARG A 490 14.20 -11.71 35.79
N THR A 491 14.08 -11.27 37.04
CA THR A 491 15.05 -11.61 38.10
C THR A 491 14.41 -11.68 39.49
N GLU A 492 14.97 -12.54 40.36
CA GLU A 492 14.66 -12.60 41.78
C GLU A 492 15.54 -11.67 42.63
N ASP A 493 16.59 -11.12 42.04
CA ASP A 493 17.60 -10.31 42.73
C ASP A 493 16.97 -9.10 43.42
N ALA A 494 17.60 -8.67 44.52
CA ALA A 494 17.18 -7.46 45.23
C ALA A 494 17.49 -6.19 44.43
N LYS A 495 18.51 -6.24 43.57
CA LYS A 495 18.98 -5.13 42.74
C LYS A 495 19.42 -5.64 41.38
N VAL A 496 19.17 -4.85 40.34
CA VAL A 496 19.69 -5.07 39.00
C VAL A 496 20.77 -4.04 38.71
N ARG A 497 21.94 -4.51 38.26
CA ARG A 497 23.06 -3.67 37.87
C ARG A 497 22.95 -3.29 36.40
N PHE A 498 23.13 -2.01 36.14
CA PHE A 498 23.24 -1.42 34.82
C PHE A 498 24.66 -0.90 34.63
N SER A 499 25.28 -1.21 33.51
CA SER A 499 26.58 -0.66 33.14
C SER A 499 26.79 -0.67 31.63
N GLY A 500 27.57 0.27 31.14
CA GLY A 500 27.77 0.43 29.71
C GLY A 500 28.82 1.47 29.35
N LYS A 501 28.78 1.87 28.08
CA LYS A 501 29.69 2.86 27.49
C LYS A 501 28.92 3.94 26.74
N ALA A 502 29.50 5.12 26.66
CA ALA A 502 29.05 6.22 25.82
C ALA A 502 30.12 6.53 24.77
N SER A 503 29.92 6.04 23.55
CA SER A 503 30.82 6.27 22.40
C SER A 503 30.84 7.74 21.96
N LYS A 504 29.75 8.47 22.24
CA LYS A 504 29.68 9.93 22.18
C LYS A 504 29.00 10.41 23.45
N ARG A 505 29.55 11.44 24.09
CA ARG A 505 29.00 12.04 25.32
C ARG A 505 28.49 13.43 25.02
N VAL A 506 27.27 13.70 25.45
CA VAL A 506 26.66 15.03 25.46
C VAL A 506 26.18 15.29 26.88
N GLY A 507 26.75 16.30 27.53
CA GLY A 507 26.58 16.56 28.96
C GLY A 507 27.59 15.80 29.85
N SER A 508 27.43 15.92 31.17
CA SER A 508 28.32 15.32 32.17
C SER A 508 27.77 14.04 32.82
N ALA A 509 26.49 13.75 32.66
CA ALA A 509 25.81 12.62 33.27
C ALA A 509 24.60 12.16 32.43
N LEU A 510 24.12 10.95 32.71
CA LEU A 510 22.81 10.44 32.31
C LEU A 510 21.83 10.65 33.47
N THR A 511 20.57 10.99 33.19
CA THR A 511 19.52 11.04 34.21
C THR A 511 18.72 9.74 34.19
N ILE A 512 18.64 9.06 35.32
CA ILE A 512 17.89 7.81 35.47
C ILE A 512 16.56 8.11 36.15
N ILE A 513 15.48 7.68 35.52
CA ILE A 513 14.13 7.73 36.07
C ILE A 513 13.68 6.29 36.31
N VAL A 514 13.30 6.00 37.56
CA VAL A 514 12.73 4.71 37.94
C VAL A 514 11.25 4.91 38.23
N GLU A 515 10.43 4.11 37.59
CA GLU A 515 8.98 4.17 37.66
C GLU A 515 8.42 2.78 37.96
N HIS A 516 7.35 2.74 38.75
CA HIS A 516 6.65 1.51 39.07
C HIS A 516 5.31 1.48 38.34
N GLN A 517 4.99 0.34 37.74
CA GLN A 517 3.65 0.13 37.20
C GLN A 517 2.65 0.05 38.36
N VAL A 518 1.48 0.65 38.16
CA VAL A 518 0.43 0.74 39.18
C VAL A 518 -0.85 0.03 38.73
N TYR A 519 -1.72 -0.28 39.70
CA TYR A 519 -3.04 -0.87 39.44
C TYR A 519 -3.87 0.06 38.53
N GLY A 520 -4.47 -0.49 37.47
CA GLY A 520 -5.21 0.28 36.47
C GLY A 520 -4.37 0.69 35.25
N GLY A 521 -3.07 0.37 35.23
CA GLY A 521 -2.16 0.70 34.14
C GLY A 521 -1.37 2.00 34.37
N GLY A 522 -0.39 2.25 33.52
CA GLY A 522 0.51 3.40 33.65
C GLY A 522 1.68 3.18 34.61
N TYR A 523 2.49 4.22 34.79
CA TYR A 523 3.73 4.21 35.56
C TYR A 523 3.81 5.45 36.46
N GLU A 524 4.23 5.26 37.72
CA GLU A 524 4.48 6.34 38.67
C GLU A 524 5.98 6.45 38.96
N LYS A 525 6.53 7.65 38.86
CA LYS A 525 7.93 7.92 39.17
C LYS A 525 8.20 7.77 40.67
N VAL A 526 9.08 6.84 41.02
CA VAL A 526 9.49 6.58 42.41
C VAL A 526 10.87 7.12 42.73
N LYS A 527 11.75 7.24 41.74
CA LYS A 527 13.12 7.72 41.93
C LYS A 527 13.64 8.41 40.68
N GLN A 528 14.45 9.44 40.88
CA GLN A 528 15.21 10.10 39.81
C GLN A 528 16.59 10.47 40.34
N PHE A 529 17.65 10.19 39.59
CA PHE A 529 19.02 10.50 39.98
C PHE A 529 19.96 10.55 38.77
N ASP A 530 21.06 11.28 38.89
CA ASP A 530 22.06 11.39 37.82
C ASP A 530 23.19 10.37 38.00
N VAL A 531 23.68 9.85 36.88
CA VAL A 531 24.81 8.91 36.80
C VAL A 531 25.92 9.57 35.99
N PRO A 532 27.01 10.03 36.64
CA PRO A 532 28.11 10.66 35.94
C PRO A 532 28.84 9.67 35.03
N PHE A 533 29.45 10.18 33.96
CA PHE A 533 30.38 9.40 33.16
C PHE A 533 31.74 9.29 33.86
N ASP A 534 32.25 8.05 33.99
CA ASP A 534 33.62 7.75 34.37
C ASP A 534 34.42 7.38 33.11
N GLY A 535 35.12 8.37 32.55
CA GLY A 535 35.64 8.28 31.18
C GLY A 535 34.52 8.03 30.18
N GLU A 536 34.59 6.93 29.44
CA GLU A 536 33.55 6.49 28.52
C GLU A 536 32.49 5.60 29.19
N ARG A 537 32.62 5.27 30.47
CA ARG A 537 31.76 4.28 31.15
C ARG A 537 30.73 4.93 32.06
N PHE A 538 29.66 4.19 32.34
CA PHE A 538 28.68 4.52 33.36
C PHE A 538 28.21 3.24 34.07
N SER A 539 27.75 3.35 35.32
CA SER A 539 27.12 2.23 36.03
C SER A 539 26.19 2.71 37.14
N PHE A 540 25.10 1.99 37.38
CA PHE A 540 24.14 2.24 38.47
C PHE A 540 23.40 0.94 38.82
N GLU A 541 22.63 0.98 39.92
CA GLU A 541 21.77 -0.12 40.36
C GLU A 541 20.35 0.37 40.62
N VAL A 542 19.38 -0.49 40.34
CA VAL A 542 17.96 -0.23 40.61
C VAL A 542 17.36 -1.38 41.39
N GLU A 543 16.56 -1.06 42.41
CA GLU A 543 15.75 -2.02 43.15
C GLU A 543 14.42 -2.22 42.41
N PRO A 544 14.07 -3.46 42.00
CA PRO A 544 12.77 -3.72 41.39
C PRO A 544 11.62 -3.55 42.38
N GLN A 545 10.44 -3.21 41.88
CA GLN A 545 9.21 -3.23 42.65
C GLN A 545 8.98 -4.62 43.28
N LYS A 546 8.46 -4.62 44.51
CA LYS A 546 8.26 -5.83 45.31
C LYS A 546 7.03 -6.63 44.92
N ASP A 547 6.01 -5.98 44.34
CA ASP A 547 4.79 -6.65 43.89
C ASP A 547 5.04 -7.33 42.55
N PRO A 548 4.99 -8.68 42.46
CA PRO A 548 5.33 -9.42 41.26
C PRO A 548 4.32 -9.23 40.11
N ARG A 549 3.18 -8.56 40.35
CA ARG A 549 2.16 -8.29 39.33
C ARG A 549 2.50 -7.09 38.44
N TYR A 550 3.52 -6.32 38.80
CA TYR A 550 3.80 -5.01 38.21
C TYR A 550 5.26 -4.88 37.81
N LEU A 551 5.49 -4.22 36.68
CA LEU A 551 6.83 -3.96 36.17
C LEU A 551 7.49 -2.75 36.83
N THR A 552 8.81 -2.77 36.87
CA THR A 552 9.64 -1.57 37.10
C THR A 552 10.13 -1.06 35.75
N LYS A 553 9.75 0.15 35.35
CA LYS A 553 10.28 0.81 34.15
C LYS A 553 11.46 1.69 34.54
N ILE A 554 12.54 1.61 33.77
CA ILE A 554 13.72 2.45 33.92
C ILE A 554 13.89 3.21 32.63
N THR A 555 13.86 4.54 32.72
CA THR A 555 14.14 5.43 31.59
C THR A 555 15.48 6.10 31.84
N VAL A 556 16.42 5.88 30.92
CA VAL A 556 17.74 6.51 30.92
C VAL A 556 17.67 7.69 29.96
N GLN A 557 17.85 8.91 30.45
CA GLN A 557 17.82 10.11 29.65
C GLN A 557 19.23 10.66 29.41
N SER A 558 19.48 11.09 28.17
CA SER A 558 20.65 11.88 27.78
C SER A 558 20.29 13.35 27.71
N THR A 559 21.30 14.21 27.85
CA THR A 559 21.20 15.59 27.37
C THR A 559 21.09 15.58 25.84
N LEU A 560 20.14 16.32 25.32
CA LEU A 560 20.02 16.75 23.93
C LEU A 560 20.54 18.18 23.83
N SER A 561 21.55 18.43 23.00
CA SER A 561 22.13 19.76 22.79
C SER A 561 21.82 20.28 21.38
N PHE A 562 21.24 21.48 21.30
CA PHE A 562 20.93 22.17 20.05
C PHE A 562 21.32 23.65 20.15
N PRO A 563 21.40 24.40 19.02
CA PRO A 563 21.93 25.77 19.02
C PRO A 563 21.24 26.75 19.97
N ARG A 564 20.00 26.47 20.38
CA ARG A 564 19.19 27.31 21.27
C ARG A 564 19.15 26.84 22.73
N GLY A 565 19.82 25.75 23.08
CA GLY A 565 19.87 25.25 24.45
C GLY A 565 20.00 23.74 24.57
N THR A 566 19.60 23.23 25.72
CA THR A 566 19.62 21.80 26.03
C THR A 566 18.28 21.34 26.57
N SER A 567 17.91 20.10 26.27
CA SER A 567 16.76 19.42 26.90
C SER A 567 17.13 17.99 27.28
N ALA A 568 16.27 17.30 28.03
CA ALA A 568 16.41 15.86 28.23
C ALA A 568 15.71 15.09 27.10
N VAL A 569 16.26 13.96 26.72
CA VAL A 569 15.65 13.01 25.79
C VAL A 569 15.95 11.60 26.26
N ASP A 570 14.99 10.69 26.13
CA ASP A 570 15.23 9.29 26.46
C ASP A 570 16.35 8.74 25.57
N ALA A 571 17.19 7.87 26.10
CA ALA A 571 18.31 7.24 25.41
C ALA A 571 18.24 5.71 25.54
N ALA A 572 17.66 5.21 26.64
CA ALA A 572 17.30 3.81 26.78
C ALA A 572 16.08 3.62 27.69
N ARG A 573 15.40 2.49 27.52
CA ARG A 573 14.31 2.02 28.39
C ARG A 573 14.51 0.55 28.76
N PHE A 574 14.22 0.21 30.00
CA PHE A 574 14.24 -1.15 30.51
C PHE A 574 13.00 -1.45 31.34
N TYR A 575 12.65 -2.72 31.42
CA TYR A 575 11.54 -3.24 32.21
C TYR A 575 12.04 -4.40 33.04
N ILE A 576 11.81 -4.35 34.34
CA ILE A 576 12.16 -5.43 35.27
C ILE A 576 10.88 -6.07 35.80
N GLU A 577 10.76 -7.38 35.61
CA GLU A 577 9.77 -8.23 36.25
C GLU A 577 10.41 -9.02 37.40
N LYS A 578 9.77 -8.97 38.58
CA LYS A 578 10.10 -9.86 39.69
C LYS A 578 9.09 -11.01 39.70
N PRO A 579 9.50 -12.28 39.52
CA PRO A 579 8.55 -13.38 39.50
C PRO A 579 7.90 -13.56 40.87
N ALA A 580 6.63 -14.01 40.87
CA ALA A 580 5.96 -14.44 42.09
C ALA A 580 6.69 -15.68 42.65
N LYS A 581 6.89 -15.70 43.97
CA LYS A 581 7.45 -16.85 44.69
C LYS A 581 6.46 -17.98 44.86
#